data_AF-A0A8U0NVN7-F1
#
_entry.id   AF-A0A8U0NVN7-F1
#
_cell.length_a   1.000
_cell.length_b   1.000
_cell.length_c   1.000
_cell.angle_alpha   90.00
_cell.angle_beta   90.00
_cell.angle_gamma   90.00
#
_symmetry.space_group_name_H-M   'P 1'
#
loop_
_entity.id
_entity.type
_entity.pdbx_description
1 polymer ?
#
loop_
_entity_poly.entity_id
_entity_poly.type
_entity_poly.pdbx_seq_one_letter_code
_entity_poly.pdbx_strand_id
1 'polypeptide(L)'
;MLDGKQRHGSNAPTSDMPGTTPNPCGRTWPRWGWLWTPTRRFPSVRERLCSLQVKAMEVDIEERPKELVRKPYVLNDLEAEASLPEKKGNTLSRDLIDYVRYMVENHGEDYKAMARDEKNYYQDTPKQIRNKINVYKRFYPAEWQTFIDSLQKNKMEVE
;
A
#
# COMPACT_ATOMS: atom_id res chain seq x y z
N MET A 1 -69.01 -11.40 -39.05
CA MET A 1 -67.77 -10.84 -39.60
C MET A 1 -66.96 -10.19 -38.47
N LEU A 2 -65.77 -10.75 -38.18
CA LEU A 2 -64.54 -10.12 -37.66
C LEU A 2 -64.59 -9.58 -36.20
N ASP A 3 -64.07 -10.27 -35.17
CA ASP A 3 -62.68 -10.61 -34.79
C ASP A 3 -61.86 -9.48 -34.12
N GLY A 4 -61.22 -9.81 -32.98
CA GLY A 4 -59.98 -9.18 -32.49
C GLY A 4 -60.11 -8.37 -31.18
N LYS A 5 -60.05 -8.97 -29.99
CA LYS A 5 -58.87 -9.45 -29.22
C LYS A 5 -57.91 -8.32 -28.79
N GLN A 6 -57.97 -8.01 -27.49
CA GLN A 6 -56.95 -7.26 -26.73
C GLN A 6 -55.54 -7.75 -27.08
N ARG A 7 -54.60 -6.82 -27.29
CA ARG A 7 -53.17 -7.13 -27.24
C ARG A 7 -52.42 -6.04 -26.49
N HIS A 8 -51.97 -6.46 -25.31
CA HIS A 8 -50.79 -5.94 -24.63
C HIS A 8 -49.63 -5.76 -25.63
N GLY A 9 -48.76 -4.82 -25.29
CA GLY A 9 -47.57 -4.53 -26.06
C GLY A 9 -46.51 -5.63 -26.03
N SER A 10 -45.34 -5.20 -26.49
CA SER A 10 -44.04 -5.88 -26.44
C SER A 10 -43.79 -6.84 -27.61
N ASN A 11 -42.85 -6.49 -28.47
CA ASN A 11 -41.51 -7.12 -28.53
C ASN A 11 -40.87 -6.90 -29.91
N ALA A 12 -39.75 -6.19 -29.92
CA ALA A 12 -38.78 -6.24 -31.01
C ALA A 12 -38.17 -7.66 -31.10
N PRO A 13 -37.78 -8.13 -32.29
CA PRO A 13 -37.19 -9.45 -32.47
C PRO A 13 -35.79 -9.48 -31.85
N THR A 14 -35.68 -10.16 -30.72
CA THR A 14 -34.42 -10.66 -30.17
C THR A 14 -33.82 -11.65 -31.17
N SER A 15 -32.69 -11.27 -31.76
CA SER A 15 -31.81 -12.20 -32.47
C SER A 15 -31.33 -13.27 -31.49
N ASP A 16 -31.87 -14.48 -31.64
CA ASP A 16 -31.44 -15.68 -30.94
C ASP A 16 -29.97 -16.00 -31.25
N MET A 17 -29.09 -15.76 -30.29
CA MET A 17 -27.78 -16.41 -30.21
C MET A 17 -27.88 -17.57 -29.21
N PRO A 18 -27.66 -18.83 -29.61
CA PRO A 18 -27.82 -19.98 -28.73
C PRO A 18 -26.74 -20.00 -27.65
N GLY A 19 -27.15 -20.04 -26.38
CA GLY A 19 -26.29 -20.48 -25.27
C GLY A 19 -26.00 -19.50 -24.13
N THR A 20 -26.83 -18.47 -23.88
CA THR A 20 -26.65 -17.61 -22.70
C THR A 20 -27.92 -17.53 -21.87
N THR A 21 -28.04 -18.34 -20.83
CA THR A 21 -29.01 -18.08 -19.75
C THR A 21 -28.44 -17.00 -18.82
N PRO A 22 -29.12 -15.86 -18.63
CA PRO A 22 -28.61 -14.79 -17.79
C PRO A 22 -28.90 -15.06 -16.31
N ASN A 23 -27.93 -14.73 -15.45
CA ASN A 23 -28.12 -14.71 -14.01
C ASN A 23 -28.94 -13.46 -13.60
N PRO A 24 -29.59 -13.46 -12.41
CA PRO A 24 -30.53 -12.41 -11.96
C PRO A 24 -29.97 -10.98 -11.84
N CYS A 25 -28.68 -10.77 -12.10
CA CYS A 25 -27.99 -9.48 -12.03
C CYS A 25 -27.44 -8.97 -13.37
N GLY A 26 -27.90 -9.52 -14.52
CA GLY A 26 -27.72 -8.86 -15.82
C GLY A 26 -26.28 -8.63 -16.29
N ARG A 27 -25.33 -9.52 -15.98
CA ARG A 27 -23.96 -9.45 -16.53
C ARG A 27 -23.71 -10.59 -17.51
N THR A 28 -23.48 -10.25 -18.77
CA THR A 28 -23.00 -11.16 -19.82
C THR A 28 -21.47 -11.18 -19.82
N TRP A 29 -20.86 -12.35 -19.67
CA TRP A 29 -19.42 -12.54 -19.81
C TRP A 29 -19.13 -13.31 -21.10
N PRO A 30 -18.18 -12.89 -21.95
CA PRO A 30 -17.79 -13.67 -23.13
C PRO A 30 -17.09 -14.98 -22.71
N ARG A 31 -17.35 -16.04 -23.48
CA ARG A 31 -16.83 -17.42 -23.33
C ARG A 31 -15.34 -17.53 -23.69
N TRP A 32 -14.51 -16.76 -23.02
CA TRP A 32 -13.09 -17.08 -22.81
C TRP A 32 -12.87 -17.15 -21.31
N GLY A 33 -13.38 -18.25 -20.72
CA GLY A 33 -13.05 -18.64 -19.36
C GLY A 33 -11.57 -19.04 -19.29
N TRP A 34 -11.03 -18.99 -18.08
CA TRP A 34 -9.64 -19.30 -17.69
C TRP A 34 -8.64 -18.14 -17.82
N LEU A 35 -8.84 -17.03 -17.10
CA LEU A 35 -7.79 -16.45 -16.22
C LEU A 35 -8.30 -15.25 -15.38
N TRP A 36 -8.98 -15.49 -14.26
CA TRP A 36 -8.91 -14.56 -13.11
C TRP A 36 -9.46 -15.23 -11.84
N THR A 37 -8.59 -15.93 -11.13
CA THR A 37 -8.83 -16.28 -9.72
C THR A 37 -8.44 -15.09 -8.84
N PRO A 38 -9.32 -14.60 -7.93
CA PRO A 38 -9.00 -13.53 -7.00
C PRO A 38 -8.21 -14.10 -5.81
N THR A 39 -6.97 -14.50 -6.06
CA THR A 39 -5.91 -14.61 -5.04
C THR A 39 -4.57 -14.68 -5.77
N ARG A 40 -4.14 -13.53 -6.32
CA ARG A 40 -2.76 -13.41 -6.78
C ARG A 40 -1.89 -13.21 -5.54
N ARG A 41 -1.52 -14.32 -4.91
CA ARG A 41 -0.24 -14.41 -4.21
C ARG A 41 0.80 -13.91 -5.22
N PHE A 42 1.44 -12.78 -4.96
CA PHE A 42 2.58 -12.38 -5.75
C PHE A 42 3.61 -13.51 -5.63
N PRO A 43 4.01 -14.17 -6.73
CA PRO A 43 5.21 -14.97 -6.66
C PRO A 43 6.32 -14.01 -6.26
N SER A 44 6.98 -14.30 -5.14
CA SER A 44 8.21 -13.61 -4.80
C SER A 44 9.15 -13.70 -6.01
N VAL A 45 9.97 -12.68 -6.19
CA VAL A 45 10.85 -12.47 -7.35
C VAL A 45 12.02 -13.48 -7.36
N ARG A 46 11.77 -14.75 -7.03
CA ARG A 46 12.80 -15.76 -6.78
C ARG A 46 12.88 -16.88 -7.81
N GLU A 47 12.03 -16.90 -8.84
CA GLU A 47 11.91 -18.08 -9.73
C GLU A 47 12.07 -17.81 -11.23
N ARG A 48 12.83 -16.78 -11.63
CA ARG A 48 13.21 -16.62 -13.04
C ARG A 48 14.67 -16.22 -13.25
N LEU A 49 15.57 -17.03 -12.72
CA LEU A 49 16.95 -17.11 -13.20
C LEU A 49 17.44 -18.56 -13.08
N CYS A 50 16.86 -19.48 -13.86
CA CYS A 50 17.27 -20.89 -13.90
C CYS A 50 17.18 -21.50 -15.31
N SER A 51 17.60 -20.75 -16.33
CA SER A 51 17.86 -21.34 -17.65
C SER A 51 18.91 -20.54 -18.44
N LEU A 52 20.01 -20.17 -17.79
CA LEU A 52 21.27 -20.01 -18.50
C LEU A 52 21.95 -21.37 -18.44
N GLN A 53 21.96 -22.06 -19.58
CA GLN A 53 22.78 -23.25 -19.79
C GLN A 53 24.26 -22.83 -19.70
N VAL A 54 24.83 -22.93 -18.50
CA VAL A 54 26.27 -22.84 -18.32
C VAL A 54 26.84 -24.15 -18.85
N LYS A 55 27.60 -24.08 -19.95
CA LYS A 55 28.44 -25.20 -20.38
C LYS A 55 29.37 -25.53 -19.22
N ALA A 56 29.25 -26.73 -18.66
CA ALA A 56 30.16 -27.24 -17.65
C ALA A 56 31.55 -27.29 -18.28
N MET A 57 32.43 -26.37 -17.85
CA MET A 57 33.86 -26.52 -18.07
C MET A 57 34.31 -27.48 -16.97
N GLU A 58 34.62 -28.73 -17.35
CA GLU A 58 35.25 -29.69 -16.45
C GLU A 58 36.63 -29.12 -16.08
N VAL A 59 36.66 -28.44 -14.94
CA VAL A 59 37.89 -28.14 -14.22
C VAL A 59 38.05 -29.31 -13.27
N ASP A 60 39.11 -30.08 -13.46
CA ASP A 60 39.55 -31.14 -12.56
C ASP A 60 39.82 -30.51 -11.18
N ILE A 61 38.84 -30.58 -10.28
CA ILE A 61 38.99 -30.16 -8.89
C ILE A 61 39.41 -31.42 -8.15
N GLU A 62 40.73 -31.61 -8.01
CA GLU A 62 41.24 -32.45 -6.94
C GLU A 62 40.70 -31.89 -5.61
N GLU A 63 39.71 -32.59 -5.04
CA GLU A 63 39.05 -32.24 -3.80
C GLU A 63 40.01 -32.49 -2.63
N ARG A 64 41.00 -31.60 -2.46
CA ARG A 64 41.59 -31.40 -1.14
C ARG A 64 40.52 -30.70 -0.30
N PRO A 65 40.07 -31.27 0.83
CA PRO A 65 39.30 -30.50 1.79
C PRO A 65 40.21 -29.35 2.24
N LYS A 66 39.98 -28.16 1.68
CA LYS A 66 40.52 -26.93 2.22
C LYS A 66 39.82 -26.78 3.55
N GLU A 67 40.45 -27.28 4.60
CA GLU A 67 40.04 -27.04 5.98
C GLU A 67 39.92 -25.53 6.11
N LEU A 68 38.69 -25.03 6.01
CA LEU A 68 38.42 -23.61 6.18
C LEU A 68 38.72 -23.35 7.64
N VAL A 69 39.95 -22.87 7.90
CA VAL A 69 40.37 -22.40 9.22
C VAL A 69 39.49 -21.19 9.54
N ARG A 70 38.27 -21.47 10.03
CA ARG A 70 37.35 -20.50 10.59
C ARG A 70 37.97 -20.06 11.89
N LYS A 71 38.68 -18.94 11.83
CA LYS A 71 39.14 -18.23 13.02
C LYS A 71 37.87 -17.80 13.78
N PRO A 72 37.49 -18.45 14.89
CA PRO A 72 36.20 -18.21 15.53
C PRO A 72 36.14 -16.80 16.13
N TYR A 73 37.29 -16.22 16.48
CA TYR A 73 37.37 -14.84 16.96
C TYR A 73 36.88 -13.84 15.91
N VAL A 74 37.25 -14.01 14.64
CA VAL A 74 36.83 -13.12 13.54
C VAL A 74 35.32 -13.19 13.33
N LEU A 75 34.72 -14.38 13.46
CA LEU A 75 33.27 -14.55 13.33
C LEU A 75 32.53 -13.91 14.50
N ASN A 76 33.01 -14.08 15.72
CA ASN A 76 32.42 -13.48 16.92
C ASN A 76 32.49 -11.95 16.87
N ASP A 77 33.63 -11.40 16.41
CA ASP A 77 33.81 -9.95 16.28
C ASP A 77 32.84 -9.37 15.23
N LEU A 78 32.73 -10.03 14.07
CA LEU A 78 31.80 -9.62 13.01
C LEU A 78 30.33 -9.78 13.42
N GLU A 79 29.98 -10.82 14.17
CA GLU A 79 28.63 -11.01 14.71
C GLU A 79 28.31 -9.95 15.77
N ALA A 80 29.27 -9.63 16.64
CA ALA A 80 29.11 -8.58 17.64
C ALA A 80 28.88 -7.21 16.98
N GLU A 81 29.65 -6.85 15.96
CA GLU A 81 29.45 -5.60 15.21
C GLU A 81 28.11 -5.58 14.46
N ALA A 82 27.73 -6.69 13.82
CA ALA A 82 26.46 -6.80 13.10
C ALA A 82 25.23 -6.81 14.02
N SER A 83 25.40 -7.26 15.27
CA SER A 83 24.32 -7.25 16.27
C SER A 83 23.97 -5.86 16.80
N LEU A 84 24.83 -4.86 16.55
CA LEU A 84 24.57 -3.48 16.96
C LEU A 84 23.39 -2.89 16.18
N PRO A 85 22.45 -2.20 16.84
CA PRO A 85 21.32 -1.60 16.16
C PRO A 85 21.77 -0.44 15.27
N GLU A 86 21.46 -0.54 13.97
CA GLU A 86 21.75 0.53 13.02
C GLU A 86 20.89 1.77 13.30
N LYS A 87 21.52 2.94 13.40
CA LYS A 87 20.82 4.22 13.54
C LYS A 87 20.22 4.62 12.20
N LYS A 88 18.96 4.25 11.98
CA LYS A 88 18.19 4.74 10.83
C LYS A 88 17.92 6.24 10.97
N GLY A 89 18.54 7.04 10.09
CA GLY A 89 18.32 8.49 10.00
C GLY A 89 17.08 8.80 9.17
N ASN A 90 15.89 8.51 9.68
CA ASN A 90 14.64 8.83 8.96
C ASN A 90 14.12 10.19 9.43
N THR A 91 14.16 11.17 8.54
CA THR A 91 13.57 12.49 8.71
C THR A 91 12.26 12.55 7.92
N LEU A 92 11.28 13.32 8.38
CA LEU A 92 10.07 13.60 7.60
C LEU A 92 10.32 14.70 6.57
N SER A 93 9.59 14.66 5.46
CA SER A 93 9.64 15.74 4.48
C SER A 93 9.10 17.03 5.10
N ARG A 94 9.70 18.16 4.72
CA ARG A 94 9.26 19.49 5.18
C ARG A 94 7.77 19.73 4.89
N ASP A 95 7.31 19.36 3.70
CA ASP A 95 5.91 19.52 3.30
C ASP A 95 4.93 18.79 4.23
N LEU A 96 5.32 17.60 4.73
CA LEU A 96 4.49 16.85 5.67
C LEU A 96 4.40 17.56 7.03
N ILE A 97 5.51 18.14 7.49
CA ILE A 97 5.57 18.88 8.75
C ILE A 97 4.70 20.14 8.65
N ASP A 98 4.87 20.91 7.57
CA ASP A 98 4.12 22.14 7.33
C ASP A 98 2.61 21.85 7.18
N TYR A 99 2.25 20.77 6.49
CA TYR A 99 0.87 20.29 6.38
C TYR A 99 0.26 19.93 7.74
N VAL A 100 0.97 19.14 8.56
CA VAL A 100 0.47 18.71 9.88
C VAL A 100 0.31 19.91 10.81
N ARG A 101 1.29 20.83 10.83
CA ARG A 101 1.23 22.04 11.64
C ARG A 101 -0.01 22.86 11.31
N TYR A 102 -0.23 23.13 10.02
CA TYR A 102 -1.38 23.89 9.54
C TYR A 102 -2.72 23.22 9.91
N MET A 103 -2.83 21.90 9.73
CA MET A 103 -4.06 21.18 10.04
C MET A 103 -4.41 21.25 11.52
N VAL A 104 -3.41 21.08 12.39
CA VAL A 104 -3.61 21.08 13.85
C VAL A 104 -3.87 22.49 14.38
N GLU A 105 -3.22 23.51 13.81
CA GLU A 105 -3.42 24.90 14.20
C GLU A 105 -4.86 25.40 13.92
N ASN A 106 -5.42 25.05 12.75
CA ASN A 106 -6.75 25.53 12.36
C ASN A 106 -7.91 24.65 12.87
N HIS A 107 -7.73 23.32 12.86
CA HIS A 107 -8.81 22.36 13.14
C HIS A 107 -8.60 21.56 14.43
N GLY A 108 -7.43 21.66 15.08
CA GLY A 108 -7.15 20.95 16.33
C GLY A 108 -7.17 19.42 16.20
N GLU A 109 -8.16 18.77 16.82
CA GLU A 109 -8.36 17.32 16.77
C GLU A 109 -9.54 16.90 15.88
N ASP A 110 -10.19 17.85 15.18
CA ASP A 110 -11.34 17.57 14.33
C ASP A 110 -10.95 17.07 12.94
N TYR A 111 -10.58 15.79 12.86
CA TYR A 111 -10.14 15.16 11.62
C TYR A 111 -11.18 15.16 10.48
N LYS A 112 -12.47 15.28 10.82
CA LYS A 112 -13.55 15.42 9.82
C LYS A 112 -13.56 16.81 9.20
N ALA A 113 -13.22 17.84 9.98
CA ALA A 113 -13.08 19.21 9.48
C ALA A 113 -11.81 19.34 8.63
N MET A 114 -10.69 18.76 9.09
CA MET A 114 -9.43 18.70 8.32
C MET A 114 -9.61 18.05 6.93
N ALA A 115 -10.45 17.03 6.82
CA ALA A 115 -10.69 16.37 5.54
C ALA A 115 -11.43 17.28 4.53
N ARG A 116 -12.20 18.25 5.01
CA ARG A 116 -12.95 19.23 4.20
C ARG A 116 -12.17 20.51 3.95
N ASP A 117 -10.99 20.64 4.54
CA ASP A 117 -10.16 21.83 4.45
C ASP A 117 -9.59 22.03 3.04
N GLU A 118 -9.41 23.28 2.63
CA GLU A 118 -8.90 23.64 1.30
C GLU A 118 -7.45 23.18 1.09
N LYS A 119 -6.63 23.16 2.15
CA LYS A 119 -5.23 22.71 2.09
C LYS A 119 -5.11 21.20 1.85
N ASN A 120 -6.19 20.46 2.04
CA ASN A 120 -6.27 19.02 1.74
C ASN A 120 -6.43 18.74 0.24
N TYR A 121 -5.45 19.13 -0.58
CA TYR A 121 -5.51 19.05 -2.04
C TYR A 121 -5.76 17.62 -2.59
N TYR A 122 -5.10 16.64 -1.99
CA TYR A 122 -5.20 15.23 -2.40
C TYR A 122 -6.36 14.48 -1.73
N GLN A 123 -7.23 15.19 -1.02
CA GLN A 123 -8.44 14.65 -0.40
C GLN A 123 -8.13 13.48 0.56
N ASP A 124 -7.19 13.68 1.47
CA ASP A 124 -6.90 12.70 2.52
C ASP A 124 -8.16 12.44 3.36
N THR A 125 -8.44 11.17 3.60
CA THR A 125 -9.49 10.75 4.52
C THR A 125 -9.11 11.10 5.97
N PRO A 126 -10.07 11.30 6.88
CA PRO A 126 -9.80 11.57 8.30
C PRO A 126 -8.86 10.54 8.96
N LYS A 127 -8.84 9.30 8.45
CA LYS A 127 -7.93 8.24 8.93
C LYS A 127 -6.49 8.46 8.43
N GLN A 128 -6.31 8.88 7.19
CA GLN A 128 -4.99 9.19 6.64
C GLN A 128 -4.38 10.41 7.34
N ILE A 129 -5.18 11.45 7.58
CA ILE A 129 -4.73 12.66 8.30
C ILE A 129 -4.27 12.30 9.72
N ARG A 130 -5.06 11.50 10.45
CA ARG A 130 -4.65 10.95 11.75
C ARG A 130 -3.32 10.21 11.69
N ASN A 131 -3.13 9.37 10.70
CA ASN A 131 -1.88 8.63 10.55
C ASN A 131 -0.70 9.56 10.25
N LYS A 132 -0.87 10.60 9.41
CA LYS A 132 0.17 11.61 9.14
C LYS A 132 0.58 12.36 10.40
N ILE A 133 -0.39 12.77 11.22
CA ILE A 133 -0.14 13.43 12.51
C ILE A 133 0.59 12.46 13.47
N ASN A 134 0.15 11.20 13.53
CA ASN A 134 0.80 10.20 14.38
C ASN A 134 2.23 9.88 13.94
N VAL A 135 2.50 9.92 12.64
CA VAL A 135 3.87 9.81 12.11
C VAL A 135 4.70 10.99 12.62
N TYR A 136 4.21 12.23 12.50
CA TYR A 136 4.91 13.41 13.03
C TYR A 136 5.20 13.30 14.54
N LYS A 137 4.20 12.91 15.35
CA LYS A 137 4.35 12.69 16.80
C LYS A 137 5.44 11.69 17.18
N ARG A 138 5.60 10.62 16.39
CA ARG A 138 6.59 9.56 16.64
C ARG A 138 8.02 10.02 16.34
N PHE A 139 8.18 10.87 15.32
CA PHE A 139 9.49 11.36 14.91
C PHE A 139 9.98 12.52 15.78
N TYR A 140 9.08 13.45 16.13
CA TYR A 140 9.44 14.67 16.86
C TYR A 140 8.55 14.88 18.09
N PRO A 141 8.66 14.04 19.13
CA PRO A 141 7.83 14.17 20.32
C PRO A 141 8.11 15.47 21.08
N ALA A 142 9.36 15.93 21.15
CA ALA A 142 9.73 17.17 21.83
C ALA A 142 9.17 18.41 21.11
N GLU A 143 9.37 18.50 19.79
CA GLU A 143 8.84 19.61 18.98
C GLU A 143 7.30 19.64 19.02
N TRP A 144 6.67 18.47 18.99
CA TRP A 144 5.21 18.37 19.09
C TRP A 144 4.68 18.98 20.39
N GLN A 145 5.32 18.69 21.54
CA GLN A 145 4.91 19.28 22.83
C GLN A 145 5.06 20.80 22.80
N THR A 146 6.22 21.31 22.36
CA THR A 146 6.42 22.77 22.27
C THR A 146 5.39 23.45 21.36
N PHE A 147 4.99 22.78 20.28
CA PHE A 147 3.96 23.26 19.37
C PHE A 147 2.58 23.31 20.04
N ILE A 148 2.17 22.24 20.73
CA ILE A 148 0.89 22.21 21.45
C ILE A 148 0.86 23.26 22.57
N ASP A 149 1.95 23.43 23.32
CA ASP A 149 2.08 24.45 24.35
C ASP A 149 1.92 25.86 23.75
N SER A 150 2.52 26.10 22.57
CA SER A 150 2.38 27.39 21.87
C SER A 150 0.93 27.67 21.44
N LEU A 151 0.19 26.64 21.00
CA LEU A 151 -1.22 26.78 20.63
C LEU A 151 -2.09 27.11 21.85
N GLN A 152 -1.81 26.47 23.00
CA GLN A 152 -2.52 26.77 24.25
C GLN A 152 -2.27 28.21 24.71
N LYS A 153 -1.01 28.66 24.63
CA LYS A 153 -0.63 30.02 24.97
C LYS A 153 -1.35 31.05 24.09
N ASN A 154 -1.35 30.86 22.77
CA ASN A 154 -2.02 31.76 21.83
C ASN A 154 -3.53 31.85 22.08
N LYS A 155 -4.16 30.76 22.53
CA LYS A 155 -5.58 30.76 22.89
C LYS A 155 -5.88 31.60 24.14
N MET A 156 -4.97 31.63 25.11
CA MET A 156 -5.14 32.42 26.35
C MET A 156 -4.89 33.92 26.17
N GLU A 157 -4.10 34.34 25.18
CA GLU A 157 -3.83 35.77 24.92
C GLU A 157 -4.95 36.50 24.16
N VAL A 158 -5.92 35.76 23.63
CA VAL A 158 -7.03 36.29 22.81
C VAL A 158 -8.34 36.46 23.60
N GLU A 159 -8.41 35.94 24.83
CA GLU A 159 -9.50 36.17 25.79
C GLU A 159 -9.18 37.34 26.74
#